data_AF-A0A9E3TZT0-F1
#
_entry.id   AF-A0A9E3TZT0-F1
#
_cell.length_a   1.000
_cell.length_b   1.000
_cell.length_c   1.000
_cell.angle_alpha   90.00
_cell.angle_beta   90.00
_cell.angle_gamma   90.00
#
_symmetry.space_group_name_H-M   'P 1'
#
loop_
_entity.id
_entity.type
_entity.pdbx_description
1 polymer ?
#
loop_
_entity_poly.entity_id
_entity_poly.type
_entity_poly.pdbx_seq_one_letter_code
_entity_poly.pdbx_strand_id
1 'polypeptide(L)' 'MRIVIAVLVLILVALQQDYWLWDDATLVFGFLPSCLAWHMGVSVAASLVWLLAVQTIWPLDDDGAAGKGPAA' A
#
# COMPACT_ATOMS: atom_id res chain seq x y z
N MET A 1 -14.94 6.94 -0.70
CA MET A 1 -13.87 5.95 -0.42
C MET A 1 -12.90 5.78 -1.59
N ARG A 2 -13.37 5.51 -2.81
CA ARG A 2 -12.49 5.33 -4.00
C ARG A 2 -11.54 6.51 -4.26
N ILE A 3 -12.02 7.75 -4.17
CA ILE A 3 -11.19 8.96 -4.35
C ILE A 3 -10.12 9.09 -3.25
N VAL A 4 -10.46 8.73 -2.00
CA VAL A 4 -9.51 8.78 -0.88
C VAL A 4 -8.33 7.83 -1.13
N ILE A 5 -8.61 6.62 -1.61
CA ILE A 5 -7.58 5.62 -1.92
C ILE A 5 -6.72 6.11 -3.10
N ALA A 6 -7.33 6.68 -4.14
CA ALA A 6 -6.58 7.27 -5.26
C ALA A 6 -5.66 8.41 -4.81
N VAL A 7 -6.13 9.29 -3.91
CA VAL A 7 -5.31 10.36 -3.32
C VAL A 7 -4.18 9.79 -2.47
N LEU A 8 -4.44 8.76 -1.65
CA LEU A 8 -3.41 8.08 -0.85
C LEU A 8 -2.33 7.44 -1.73
N VAL A 9 -2.71 6.80 -2.83
CA VAL A 9 -1.76 6.24 -3.80
C VAL A 9 -0.91 7.34 -4.44
N LEU A 10 -1.51 8.46 -4.86
CA LEU A 10 -0.76 9.60 -5.40
C LEU A 10 0.23 10.19 -4.39
N ILE A 11 -0.17 10.30 -3.13
CA ILE A 11 0.72 10.76 -2.04
C ILE A 11 1.89 9.78 -1.86
N LEU A 12 1.62 8.47 -1.83
CA LEU A 12 2.67 7.46 -1.73
C LEU A 12 3.65 7.52 -2.91
N VAL A 13 3.16 7.72 -4.13
CA VAL A 13 4.02 7.88 -5.32
C VAL A 13 4.92 9.11 -5.19
N ALA A 14 4.41 10.21 -4.65
CA ALA A 14 5.21 11.40 -4.40
C ALA A 14 6.26 11.18 -3.29
N LEU A 15 5.88 10.53 -2.18
CA LEU A 15 6.79 10.19 -1.08
C LEU A 15 7.89 9.22 -1.53
N GLN A 16 7.60 8.36 -2.50
CA GLN A 16 8.54 7.40 -3.09
C GLN A 16 9.65 8.06 -3.93
N GLN A 17 9.43 9.27 -4.47
CA GLN A 17 10.44 9.94 -5.30
C GLN A 17 11.70 10.35 -4.50
N ASP A 18 11.56 10.44 -3.17
CA ASP A 18 12.64 10.68 -2.21
C ASP A 18 13.72 11.71 -2.65
N TYR A 19 13.29 12.91 -3.07
CA TYR A 19 14.21 13.98 -3.45
C TYR A 19 14.81 14.74 -2.25
N TRP A 20 14.19 14.61 -1.07
CA TRP A 20 14.48 15.39 0.13
C TRP A 20 15.55 14.76 1.01
N LEU A 21 15.58 13.43 1.11
CA LEU A 21 16.53 12.73 1.97
C LEU A 21 17.83 12.37 1.23
N TRP A 22 17.95 12.73 -0.06
CA TRP A 22 19.04 12.28 -0.93
C TRP A 22 20.46 12.52 -0.38
N ASP A 23 20.67 13.63 0.33
CA ASP A 23 21.97 14.00 0.92
C ASP A 23 22.07 13.69 2.43
N ASP A 24 21.06 13.04 3.02
CA ASP A 24 21.03 12.73 4.44
C ASP A 24 21.68 11.37 4.74
N ALA A 25 22.87 11.42 5.34
CA ALA A 25 23.62 10.23 5.76
C ALA A 25 23.31 9.80 7.22
N THR A 26 22.27 10.35 7.85
CA THR A 26 21.92 10.02 9.24
C THR A 26 21.59 8.54 9.37
N LEU A 27 22.21 7.88 10.37
CA LEU A 27 21.98 6.48 10.65
C LEU A 27 20.85 6.31 11.68
N VAL A 28 19.78 5.65 11.26
CA VAL A 28 18.70 5.17 12.11
C VAL A 28 19.14 3.86 12.77
N PHE A 29 18.95 3.74 14.10
CA PHE A 29 19.43 2.63 14.92
C PHE A 29 20.94 2.35 14.85
N GLY A 30 21.74 3.29 14.34
CA GLY A 30 23.20 3.17 14.27
C GLY A 30 23.75 2.30 13.12
N PHE A 31 22.90 1.76 12.24
CA PHE A 31 23.34 0.94 11.09
C PHE A 31 22.54 1.17 9.80
N LEU A 32 21.32 1.71 9.89
CA LEU A 32 20.41 1.83 8.76
C LEU A 32 20.44 3.27 8.24
N PRO A 33 20.81 3.53 6.97
CA PRO A 33 20.70 4.88 6.41
C PRO A 33 19.26 5.39 6.48
N SER A 34 19.07 6.66 6.82
CA SER A 34 17.75 7.29 6.95
C SER A 34 16.93 7.17 5.66
N CYS A 35 17.54 7.30 4.48
CA CYS A 35 16.84 7.13 3.20
C CYS A 35 16.28 5.72 3.06
N LEU A 36 17.04 4.72 3.50
CA LEU A 36 16.59 3.32 3.47
C LEU A 36 15.45 3.10 4.46
N ALA A 37 15.58 3.67 5.67
CA ALA A 37 14.53 3.61 6.68
C ALA A 37 13.21 4.21 6.19
N TRP A 38 13.30 5.34 5.50
CA TRP A 38 12.17 6.01 4.86
C TRP A 38 11.51 5.13 3.81
N HIS A 39 12.28 4.58 2.86
CA HIS A 39 11.77 3.71 1.81
C HIS A 39 11.09 2.43 2.33
N MET A 40 11.62 1.84 3.41
CA MET A 40 10.95 0.71 4.07
C MET A 40 9.57 1.12 4.58
N GLY A 41 9.47 2.27 5.25
CA GLY A 41 8.20 2.82 5.74
C GLY A 41 7.20 3.06 4.61
N VAL A 42 7.63 3.69 3.52
CA VAL A 42 6.78 3.94 2.34
C VAL A 42 6.30 2.63 1.71
N SER A 43 7.17 1.61 1.61
CA SER A 43 6.79 0.29 1.05
C SER A 43 5.74 -0.43 1.91
N VAL A 44 5.87 -0.38 3.23
CA VAL A 44 4.87 -0.93 4.16
C VAL A 44 3.55 -0.16 4.03
N ALA A 45 3.60 1.17 3.99
CA ALA A 45 2.41 2.01 3.81
C ALA A 45 1.71 1.73 2.48
N ALA A 46 2.46 1.54 1.39
CA ALA A 46 1.91 1.17 0.10
C ALA A 46 1.18 -0.18 0.13
N SER A 47 1.75 -1.16 0.83
CA SER A 47 1.12 -2.48 1.01
C SER A 47 -0.20 -2.38 1.78
N LEU A 48 -0.26 -1.54 2.81
CA LEU A 48 -1.49 -1.30 3.59
C LEU A 48 -2.56 -0.57 2.77
N VAL A 49 -2.18 0.45 2.00
CA VAL A 49 -3.11 1.17 1.11
C VAL A 49 -3.63 0.23 0.03
N TRP A 50 -2.79 -0.65 -0.53
CA TRP A 50 -3.22 -1.64 -1.50
C TRP A 50 -4.15 -2.69 -0.90
N LEU A 51 -3.89 -3.15 0.33
CA LEU A 51 -4.79 -4.05 1.06
C LEU A 51 -6.18 -3.43 1.24
N LEU A 52 -6.25 -2.17 1.67
CA LEU A 52 -7.49 -1.40 1.76
C LEU A 52 -8.16 -1.23 0.39
N ALA A 53 -7.37 -1.00 -0.66
CA ALA A 53 -7.88 -0.89 -2.03
C ALA A 53 -8.55 -2.19 -2.49
N VAL A 54 -7.92 -3.34 -2.26
CA VAL A 54 -8.51 -4.65 -2.60
C VAL A 54 -9.82 -4.85 -1.84
N GLN A 55 -9.86 -4.62 -0.53
CA GLN A 55 -11.07 -4.82 0.27
C GLN A 55 -12.25 -3.91 -0.10
N THR A 56 -11.99 -2.71 -0.60
CA THR A 56 -13.04 -1.69 -0.82
C THR A 56 -13.41 -1.48 -2.28
N ILE A 57 -12.47 -1.69 -3.21
CA ILE A 57 -12.67 -1.48 -4.64
C ILE A 57 -12.92 -2.80 -5.35
N TRP A 58 -12.26 -3.87 -4.89
CA TRP A 58 -12.36 -5.22 -5.43
C TRP A 58 -12.91 -6.20 -4.38
N PRO A 59 -14.11 -5.95 -3.81
CA PRO A 59 -14.77 -7.00 -3.07
C PRO A 59 -14.92 -8.21 -4.00
N LEU A 60 -14.45 -9.38 -3.58
CA LEU A 60 -14.86 -10.62 -4.23
C LEU A 60 -16.37 -10.69 -4.04
N ASP A 61 -17.13 -10.60 -5.13
CA ASP A 61 -18.52 -10.99 -5.09
C ASP A 61 -18.57 -12.45 -4.59
N ASP A 62 -19.52 -12.78 -3.72
CA ASP A 62 -19.76 -14.12 -3.15
C ASP A 62 -20.21 -15.14 -4.23
N ASP A 63 -19.68 -15.07 -5.44
CA ASP A 63 -20.00 -15.94 -6.57
C ASP A 63 -19.51 -17.39 -6.33
N GLY A 64 -18.92 -17.69 -5.17
CA GLY A 64 -18.40 -19.00 -4.79
C GLY A 64 -19.04 -19.66 -3.56
N ALA A 65 -19.97 -19.01 -2.84
CA ALA A 65 -20.43 -19.53 -1.54
C ALA A 65 -21.94 -19.42 -1.28
N ALA A 66 -22.74 -20.13 -2.10
CA ALA A 66 -24.09 -20.72 -1.87
C ALA A 66 -24.96 -20.55 -3.14
N GLY A 67 -25.57 -21.54 -3.79
CA GLY A 67 -25.95 -22.91 -3.45
C GLY A 67 -27.35 -23.19 -4.02
N LYS A 68 -27.47 -24.06 -5.04
CA LYS A 68 -28.63 -24.99 -5.27
C LYS A 68 -28.41 -25.84 -6.53
N GLY A 69 -28.49 -27.16 -6.39
CA GLY A 69 -28.71 -28.08 -7.52
C GLY A 69 -30.06 -27.82 -8.21
N PRO A 70 -30.33 -28.45 -9.36
CA PRO A 70 -30.82 -29.83 -9.27
C PRO A 70 -30.22 -30.79 -10.29
N ALA A 71 -30.35 -32.08 -9.92
CA ALA A 71 -30.18 -33.23 -10.79
C ALA A 71 -31.04 -33.13 -12.06
N ALA A 72 -30.45 -33.48 -13.19
CA ALA A 72 -31.12 -34.02 -14.38
C ALA A 72 -30.08 -34.80 -15.21
#